data_AF-A0A2R6FFL4-F1
#
_entry.id   AF-A0A2R6FFL4-F1
#
_cell.length_a   1.000
_cell.length_b   1.000
_cell.length_c   1.000
_cell.angle_alpha   90.00
_cell.angle_beta   90.00
_cell.angle_gamma   90.00
#
_symmetry.space_group_name_H-M   'P 1'
#
loop_
_entity.id
_entity.type
_entity.pdbx_description
1 polymer ?
#
loop_
_entity_poly.entity_id
_entity_poly.type
_entity_poly.pdbx_seq_one_letter_code
_entity_poly.pdbx_strand_id
1 'polypeptide(L)' 'MTREVRHDATEPAILDADDLGDDGKLYICRCGLSGDQPLCDGSHRRTHDETPDAVYRYDPDGAPGERREVEAVVLTDE' A
#
# COMPACT_ATOMS: atom_id res chain seq x y z
N MET A 1 -19.13 -1.61 16.59
CA MET A 1 -18.01 -2.57 16.49
C MET A 1 -16.93 -1.88 15.68
N THR A 2 -15.86 -1.41 16.32
CA THR A 2 -14.72 -0.80 15.62
C THR A 2 -13.86 -1.92 15.04
N ARG A 3 -13.44 -1.79 13.79
CA ARG A 3 -12.53 -2.72 13.11
C ARG A 3 -11.27 -1.96 12.72
N GLU A 4 -10.13 -2.44 13.19
CA GLU A 4 -8.83 -1.96 12.72
C GLU A 4 -8.51 -2.62 11.36
N VAL A 5 -8.10 -1.80 10.39
CA VAL A 5 -7.63 -2.26 9.08
C VAL A 5 -6.25 -1.67 8.87
N ARG A 6 -5.23 -2.55 8.76
CA ARG A 6 -3.84 -2.16 8.55
C ARG A 6 -3.45 -2.35 7.08
N HIS A 7 -2.66 -1.41 6.56
CA HIS A 7 -2.08 -1.46 5.22
C HIS A 7 -0.59 -1.79 5.33
N ASP A 8 -0.27 -3.07 5.55
CA ASP A 8 1.12 -3.52 5.73
C ASP A 8 1.70 -4.19 4.46
N ALA A 9 0.93 -4.27 3.36
CA ALA A 9 1.37 -4.92 2.14
C ALA A 9 2.25 -3.99 1.29
N THR A 10 3.38 -4.49 0.80
CA THR A 10 4.34 -3.72 -0.03
C THR A 10 4.28 -4.09 -1.51
N GLU A 11 3.40 -5.01 -1.88
CA GLU A 11 3.25 -5.54 -3.24
C GLU A 11 1.77 -5.63 -3.65
N PRO A 12 1.46 -5.55 -4.96
CA PRO A 12 0.11 -5.75 -5.43
C PRO A 12 -0.34 -7.21 -5.29
N ALA A 13 -1.64 -7.44 -5.14
CA ALA A 13 -2.21 -8.75 -5.45
C ALA A 13 -2.25 -8.93 -6.97
N ILE A 14 -1.86 -10.12 -7.43
CA ILE A 14 -1.92 -10.48 -8.84
C ILE A 14 -3.12 -11.41 -8.98
N LEU A 15 -4.10 -11.00 -9.77
CA LEU A 15 -5.14 -11.87 -10.27
C LEU A 15 -4.70 -12.38 -11.63
N ASP A 16 -4.76 -13.69 -11.84
CA ASP A 16 -4.26 -14.34 -13.05
C ASP A 16 -5.35 -15.17 -13.75
N ALA A 17 -4.92 -16.09 -14.62
CA ALA A 17 -5.83 -16.88 -15.43
C ALA A 17 -6.83 -17.70 -14.62
N ASP A 18 -6.43 -18.17 -13.43
CA ASP A 18 -7.31 -18.95 -12.56
C ASP A 18 -8.41 -18.05 -11.95
N ASP A 19 -8.12 -16.77 -11.73
CA ASP A 19 -9.07 -15.79 -11.20
C ASP A 19 -9.97 -15.18 -12.29
N LEU A 20 -9.42 -14.96 -13.49
CA LEU A 20 -10.06 -14.17 -14.56
C LEU A 20 -10.75 -15.03 -15.63
N GLY A 21 -10.30 -16.27 -15.84
CA GLY A 21 -10.81 -17.16 -16.89
C GLY A 21 -10.30 -16.84 -18.30
N ASP A 22 -9.26 -15.99 -18.42
CA ASP A 22 -8.52 -15.70 -19.65
C ASP A 22 -7.00 -15.67 -19.39
N ASP A 23 -6.17 -15.35 -20.39
CA ASP A 23 -4.70 -15.28 -20.26
C ASP A 23 -4.19 -13.93 -19.71
N GLY A 24 -5.09 -13.07 -19.22
CA GLY A 24 -4.80 -11.77 -18.66
C GLY A 24 -4.19 -11.82 -17.25
N LYS A 25 -3.68 -10.67 -16.81
CA LYS A 25 -3.28 -10.41 -15.43
C LYS A 25 -3.78 -9.06 -14.97
N LEU A 26 -4.30 -9.00 -13.75
CA LEU A 26 -4.68 -7.76 -13.10
C LEU A 26 -3.85 -7.56 -11.83
N TYR A 27 -3.26 -6.38 -11.68
CA TYR A 27 -2.46 -6.04 -10.51
C TYR A 27 -3.28 -5.08 -9.63
N ILE A 28 -3.72 -5.56 -8.48
CA ILE A 28 -4.52 -4.80 -7.51
C ILE A 28 -3.61 -4.17 -6.47
N CYS A 29 -3.69 -2.85 -6.31
CA CYS A 29 -2.90 -2.14 -5.32
C CYS A 29 -3.25 -2.61 -3.90
N ARG A 30 -2.23 -2.93 -3.11
CA ARG A 30 -2.36 -3.19 -1.68
C ARG A 30 -1.44 -2.33 -0.80
N CYS A 31 -0.52 -1.58 -1.41
CA CYS A 31 0.40 -0.70 -0.69
C CYS A 31 -0.22 0.66 -0.31
N GLY A 32 -1.38 1.01 -0.85
CA GLY A 32 -2.05 2.27 -0.55
C GLY A 32 -1.45 3.50 -1.24
N LEU A 33 -0.38 3.36 -2.03
CA LEU A 33 0.35 4.50 -2.65
C LEU A 33 0.00 4.76 -4.12
N SER A 34 -0.84 3.93 -4.74
CA SER A 34 -1.18 4.10 -6.14
C SER A 34 -2.10 5.31 -6.36
N GLY A 35 -1.84 6.09 -7.42
CA GLY A 35 -2.74 7.12 -7.91
C GLY A 35 -3.91 6.58 -8.75
N ASP A 36 -3.79 5.34 -9.25
CA ASP A 36 -4.78 4.68 -10.11
C ASP A 36 -5.57 3.59 -9.38
N GLN A 37 -5.77 3.76 -8.06
CA GLN A 37 -6.54 2.82 -7.25
C GLN A 37 -7.91 2.51 -7.88
N PRO A 38 -8.35 1.23 -7.89
CA PRO A 38 -7.79 0.09 -7.15
C PRO A 38 -6.62 -0.63 -7.83
N LEU A 39 -6.21 -0.19 -9.01
CA LEU A 39 -5.14 -0.84 -9.78
C LEU A 39 -3.76 -0.42 -9.27
N CYS A 40 -2.77 -1.24 -9.54
CA CYS A 40 -1.37 -0.94 -9.27
C CYS A 40 -0.75 -0.17 -10.43
N ASP A 41 -0.27 1.04 -10.16
CA ASP A 41 0.51 1.89 -11.09
C ASP A 41 2.03 1.72 -10.95
N GLY A 42 2.49 0.85 -10.04
CA GLY A 42 3.91 0.64 -9.74
C GLY A 42 4.45 1.48 -8.58
N SER A 43 3.64 2.35 -7.97
CA SER A 43 4.02 3.16 -6.79
C SER A 43 4.46 2.32 -5.59
N HIS A 44 4.09 1.04 -5.52
CA HIS A 44 4.55 0.09 -4.50
C HIS A 44 6.08 -0.03 -4.43
N ARG A 45 6.80 0.25 -5.53
CA ARG A 45 8.27 0.24 -5.55
C ARG A 45 8.89 1.22 -4.57
N ARG A 46 8.16 2.28 -4.20
CA ARG A 46 8.57 3.22 -3.16
C ARG A 46 8.73 2.50 -1.82
N THR A 47 8.02 1.42 -1.55
CA THR A 47 8.09 0.68 -0.28
C THR A 47 9.29 -0.28 -0.17
N HIS A 48 10.04 -0.52 -1.26
CA HIS A 48 11.06 -1.59 -1.29
C HIS A 48 12.29 -1.33 -0.41
N ASP A 49 12.55 -0.07 -0.07
CA ASP A 49 13.63 0.36 0.82
C ASP A 49 13.12 0.71 2.23
N GLU A 50 11.88 0.33 2.57
CA GLU A 50 11.38 0.42 3.94
C GLU A 50 12.16 -0.54 4.85
N THR A 51 12.53 -0.05 6.03
CA THR A 51 13.12 -0.89 7.06
C THR A 51 12.05 -1.85 7.58
N PRO A 52 12.34 -3.16 7.72
CA PRO A 52 11.44 -4.09 8.38
C PRO A 52 11.01 -3.58 9.76
N ASP A 53 9.72 -3.71 10.08
CA ASP A 53 9.10 -3.30 11.34
C ASP A 53 9.09 -1.78 11.64
N ALA A 54 9.64 -0.93 10.75
CA ALA A 54 9.50 0.51 10.87
C ALA A 54 8.10 0.98 10.44
N VAL A 55 7.62 2.06 11.05
CA VAL A 55 6.34 2.68 10.70
C VAL A 55 6.61 3.98 9.96
N TYR A 56 6.07 4.11 8.76
CA TYR A 56 6.23 5.30 7.93
C TYR A 56 4.93 6.09 7.82
N ARG A 57 5.05 7.42 7.89
CA ARG A 57 4.02 8.35 7.41
C ARG A 57 4.46 8.90 6.07
N TYR A 58 3.74 8.52 5.02
CA TYR A 58 3.86 9.10 3.68
C TYR A 58 3.19 10.47 3.64
N ASP A 59 3.80 11.40 2.91
CA ASP A 59 3.24 12.73 2.65
C ASP A 59 2.50 12.73 1.30
N PRO A 60 1.15 12.85 1.29
CA PRO A 60 0.39 12.89 0.04
C PRO A 60 0.52 14.23 -0.71
N ASP A 61 0.89 15.30 -0.01
CA ASP A 61 1.05 16.64 -0.58
C ASP A 61 2.52 16.95 -0.95
N GLY A 62 3.45 16.12 -0.48
CA GLY A 62 4.88 16.20 -0.71
C GLY A 62 5.35 15.66 -2.07
N ALA A 63 6.66 15.52 -2.22
CA ALA A 63 7.26 14.91 -3.39
C ALA A 63 6.88 13.42 -3.49
N PRO A 64 6.85 12.81 -4.69
CA PRO A 64 6.53 11.39 -4.84
C PRO A 64 7.43 10.47 -4.01
N GLY A 65 6.84 9.81 -3.00
CA GLY A 65 7.57 8.93 -2.07
C GLY A 65 8.19 9.62 -0.87
N GLU A 66 7.95 10.92 -0.69
CA GLU A 66 8.29 11.62 0.54
C GLU A 66 7.60 10.95 1.73
N ARG A 67 8.41 10.53 2.69
CA ARG A 67 7.95 9.86 3.90
C ARG A 67 8.89 10.12 5.05
N ARG A 68 8.37 9.95 6.27
CA ARG A 68 9.17 9.97 7.49
C ARG A 68 8.83 8.77 8.37
N GLU A 69 9.83 8.23 9.04
CA GLU A 69 9.64 7.23 10.09
C GLU A 69 8.93 7.88 11.29
N VAL A 70 8.02 7.15 11.93
CA VAL A 70 7.30 7.55 13.13
C VAL A 70 7.39 6.44 14.17
N GLU A 71 7.38 6.81 15.45
CA GLU A 71 7.49 5.84 16.54
C GLU A 71 6.25 4.93 16.65
N ALA A 72 5.05 5.51 16.52
CA ALA A 72 3.79 4.76 16.57
C ALA A 72 2.64 5.53 15.90
N VAL A 73 1.65 4.78 15.40
CA VAL A 73 0.32 5.31 15.08
C VAL A 73 -0.59 5.01 16.28
N VAL A 74 -1.09 6.06 16.92
CA VAL A 74 -1.97 5.95 18.10
C VAL A 74 -3.40 6.26 17.67
N LEU A 75 -4.31 5.31 17.91
CA LEU A 75 -5.75 5.52 17.77
C LEU A 75 -6.28 6.13 19.07
N THR A 76 -7.07 7.19 18.97
CA THR A 76 -7.69 7.87 20.11
C THR A 76 -9.20 7.66 20.09
N ASP A 77 -9.80 7.50 21.27
CA ASP A 77 -11.23 7.20 21.46
C ASP A 77 -12.17 8.43 21.31
N GLU A 78 -11.81 9.43 20.50
CA GLU A 78 -12.69 10.60 20.26
C GLU A 78 -13.84 10.29 19.29
#